data_AF-A0A7W4DU02-F1
#
_entry.id   AF-A0A7W4DU02-F1
#
_cell.length_a   1.000
_cell.length_b   1.000
_cell.length_c   1.000
_cell.angle_alpha   90.00
_cell.angle_beta   90.00
_cell.angle_gamma   90.00
#
_symmetry.space_group_name_H-M   'P 1'
#
loop_
_entity.id
_entity.type
_entity.pdbx_description
1 polymer ?
#
loop_
_entity_poly.entity_id
_entity_poly.type
_entity_poly.pdbx_seq_one_letter_code
_entity_poly.pdbx_strand_id
1 'polypeptide(L)'
;MKERKSILFVLLLTLLGIGRGYGFEGAGTKDSPYKIQSAADLLMLSERVNGGEQYDGVHFFQTSDIDLQGEPWIPIGTEKVPFLGSYDGAGHTVSNLVISGHRSSRLGLFGLVGKGGATGNPYISGIRLEGVTINATRKEEDLAIGALAGEVRSGYTVRGCAAKIRSLSFESAAGGSVTLGGLIGVADGCELWDCWVEQAQKGGAIEVKSSDACVVGGLLGRFEGYAMNKTQAQIQRAFADVSVRVEAVRSTVGGFVGVAKDVWVSDCFSLGDVNGVEGDVAIFIGRMEGSGQCCYTMGKLNVKGVTKHPLMLAVGGEECDNFYYKDYFGLFLSGAKEKYGRKFSEAALKGEILPEGFSQRSWEVHRGQPPLLKMRIGGMSIR
;
A
#
# COMPACT_ATOMS: atom_id res chain seq x y z
N MET A 1 -7.45 -30.46 15.99
CA MET A 1 -6.02 -30.74 16.27
C MET A 1 -5.10 -29.54 15.99
N LYS A 2 -5.41 -28.63 15.05
CA LYS A 2 -4.68 -27.37 14.80
C LYS A 2 -4.86 -26.32 15.92
N GLU A 3 -6.07 -26.10 16.44
CA GLU A 3 -6.31 -25.13 17.53
C GLU A 3 -5.59 -25.49 18.84
N ARG A 4 -5.43 -26.78 19.13
CA ARG A 4 -4.65 -27.24 20.29
C ARG A 4 -3.16 -26.94 20.18
N LYS A 5 -2.61 -26.76 18.97
CA LYS A 5 -1.19 -26.39 18.78
C LYS A 5 -0.95 -24.90 19.03
N SER A 6 -1.88 -24.03 18.63
CA SER A 6 -1.81 -22.59 18.92
C SER A 6 -1.90 -22.30 20.42
N ILE A 7 -2.81 -22.98 21.14
CA ILE A 7 -2.94 -22.83 22.61
C ILE A 7 -1.72 -23.41 23.34
N LEU A 8 -1.14 -24.52 22.85
CA LEU A 8 0.03 -25.15 23.47
C LEU A 8 1.32 -24.33 23.24
N PHE A 9 1.43 -23.58 22.14
CA PHE A 9 2.53 -22.66 21.88
C PHE A 9 2.48 -21.41 22.77
N VAL A 10 1.26 -20.88 23.02
CA VAL A 10 1.00 -19.76 23.94
C VAL A 10 1.37 -20.10 25.39
N LEU A 11 1.17 -21.35 25.82
CA LEU A 11 1.57 -21.82 27.15
C LEU A 11 3.09 -22.03 27.29
N LEU A 12 3.81 -22.33 26.20
CA LEU A 12 5.25 -22.59 26.26
C LEU A 12 6.07 -21.28 26.37
N LEU A 13 5.58 -20.17 25.80
CA LEU A 13 6.22 -18.86 25.89
C LEU A 13 6.03 -18.17 27.25
N THR A 14 4.96 -18.48 27.98
CA THR A 14 4.69 -17.90 29.31
C THR A 14 5.49 -18.56 30.45
N LEU A 15 6.03 -19.77 30.23
CA LEU A 15 6.74 -20.55 31.27
C LEU A 15 8.26 -20.30 31.34
N LEU A 16 8.85 -19.51 30.44
CA LEU A 16 10.30 -19.25 30.40
C LEU A 16 10.70 -17.81 30.80
N GLY A 17 9.76 -16.94 31.18
CA GLY A 17 10.05 -15.55 31.55
C GLY A 17 9.57 -15.20 32.95
N ILE A 18 10.47 -15.18 33.93
CA ILE A 18 10.21 -14.64 35.26
C ILE A 18 9.98 -13.12 35.14
N GLY A 19 8.76 -12.66 35.43
CA GLY A 19 8.48 -11.33 35.97
C GLY A 19 8.59 -10.11 35.05
N ARG A 20 7.96 -10.11 33.87
CA ARG A 20 7.54 -8.84 33.21
C ARG A 20 6.03 -8.68 33.33
N GLY A 21 5.56 -7.51 33.76
CA GLY A 21 4.14 -7.23 33.92
C GLY A 21 3.36 -7.43 32.61
N TYR A 22 2.09 -7.82 32.73
CA TYR A 22 1.18 -8.02 31.59
C TYR A 22 0.82 -6.68 30.92
N GLY A 23 1.68 -6.16 30.06
CA GLY A 23 1.41 -4.93 29.30
C GLY A 23 2.62 -4.42 28.53
N PHE A 24 2.38 -3.44 27.67
CA PHE A 24 3.43 -2.74 26.94
C PHE A 24 4.29 -1.93 27.90
N GLU A 25 5.59 -1.85 27.64
CA GLU A 25 6.47 -0.90 28.32
C GLU A 25 6.17 0.52 27.81
N GLY A 26 5.98 1.50 28.70
CA GLY A 26 5.62 2.88 28.36
C GLY A 26 4.26 3.28 28.94
N ALA A 27 3.85 4.52 28.72
CA ALA A 27 2.56 5.05 29.19
C ALA A 27 1.53 5.22 28.07
N GLY A 28 1.91 4.92 26.82
CA GLY A 28 1.06 5.12 25.65
C GLY A 28 0.88 6.60 25.27
N THR A 29 1.64 7.51 25.86
CA THR A 29 1.62 8.94 25.53
C THR A 29 2.64 9.25 24.45
N LYS A 30 2.56 10.43 23.84
CA LYS A 30 3.55 10.85 22.82
C LYS A 30 4.99 10.86 23.35
N ASP A 31 5.19 11.28 24.60
CA ASP A 31 6.52 11.37 25.22
C ASP A 31 6.99 10.04 25.85
N SER A 32 6.06 9.11 26.08
CA SER A 32 6.32 7.78 26.61
C SER A 32 5.43 6.76 25.91
N PRO A 33 5.69 6.48 24.62
CA PRO A 33 4.86 5.58 23.82
C PRO A 33 4.98 4.14 24.33
N TYR A 34 3.96 3.33 24.06
CA TYR A 34 4.04 1.89 24.26
C TYR A 34 5.05 1.28 23.31
N LYS A 35 6.04 0.58 23.84
CA LYS A 35 7.11 -0.05 23.07
C LYS A 35 6.65 -1.37 22.48
N ILE A 36 6.97 -1.56 21.21
CA ILE A 36 6.80 -2.80 20.48
C ILE A 36 8.19 -3.34 20.16
N GLN A 37 8.57 -4.46 20.79
CA GLN A 37 9.95 -4.98 20.73
C GLN A 37 10.02 -6.41 20.20
N SER A 38 8.87 -7.06 20.03
CA SER A 38 8.80 -8.48 19.71
C SER A 38 7.52 -8.83 18.97
N ALA A 39 7.51 -10.02 18.37
CA ALA A 39 6.31 -10.59 17.78
C ALA A 39 5.19 -10.77 18.83
N ALA A 40 5.55 -11.03 20.10
CA ALA A 40 4.60 -11.15 21.20
C ALA A 40 3.91 -9.80 21.51
N ASP A 41 4.64 -8.68 21.46
CA ASP A 41 4.05 -7.35 21.65
C ASP A 41 3.09 -7.01 20.51
N LEU A 42 3.50 -7.28 19.26
CA LEU A 42 2.64 -7.09 18.09
C LEU A 42 1.37 -7.96 18.16
N LEU A 43 1.50 -9.22 18.57
CA LEU A 43 0.36 -10.11 18.76
C LEU A 43 -0.56 -9.60 19.88
N MET A 44 0.01 -9.16 21.01
CA MET A 44 -0.76 -8.56 22.10
C MET A 44 -1.53 -7.31 21.63
N LEU A 45 -0.93 -6.48 20.76
CA LEU A 45 -1.62 -5.32 20.18
C LEU A 45 -2.81 -5.77 19.32
N SER A 46 -2.61 -6.77 18.46
CA SER A 46 -3.68 -7.35 17.64
C SER A 46 -4.83 -7.88 18.51
N GLU A 47 -4.51 -8.67 19.54
CA GLU A 47 -5.49 -9.26 20.45
C GLU A 47 -6.28 -8.20 21.22
N ARG A 48 -5.61 -7.18 21.78
CA ARG A 48 -6.27 -6.12 22.56
C ARG A 48 -7.18 -5.24 21.70
N VAL A 49 -6.73 -4.84 20.51
CA VAL A 49 -7.57 -4.08 19.58
C VAL A 49 -8.78 -4.91 19.18
N ASN A 50 -8.57 -6.17 18.81
CA ASN A 50 -9.65 -7.05 18.41
C ASN A 50 -10.57 -7.45 19.59
N GLY A 51 -10.11 -7.27 20.83
CA GLY A 51 -10.89 -7.37 22.06
C GLY A 51 -11.65 -6.11 22.46
N GLY A 52 -11.45 -4.98 21.77
CA GLY A 52 -12.18 -3.72 21.98
C GLY A 52 -11.34 -2.53 22.45
N GLU A 53 -10.03 -2.71 22.72
CA GLU A 53 -9.12 -1.62 23.08
C GLU A 53 -8.61 -0.91 21.82
N GLN A 54 -9.35 0.09 21.34
CA GLN A 54 -9.04 0.74 20.06
C GLN A 54 -7.86 1.73 20.10
N TYR A 55 -7.39 2.14 21.29
CA TYR A 55 -6.20 2.99 21.47
C TYR A 55 -6.29 4.42 20.87
N ASP A 56 -7.48 5.05 20.88
CA ASP A 56 -7.63 6.46 20.46
C ASP A 56 -6.72 7.40 21.28
N GLY A 57 -5.90 8.21 20.59
CA GLY A 57 -4.91 9.11 21.22
C GLY A 57 -3.67 8.45 21.84
N VAL A 58 -3.52 7.13 21.69
CA VAL A 58 -2.38 6.37 22.24
C VAL A 58 -1.29 6.19 21.19
N HIS A 59 -0.04 6.21 21.63
CA HIS A 59 1.15 6.11 20.78
C HIS A 59 1.91 4.81 21.01
N PHE A 60 2.31 4.17 19.92
CA PHE A 60 3.17 2.99 19.88
C PHE A 60 4.48 3.31 19.15
N PHE A 61 5.58 2.72 19.63
CA PHE A 61 6.91 2.92 19.06
C PHE A 61 7.65 1.59 18.98
N GLN A 62 8.04 1.19 17.77
CA GLN A 62 8.82 -0.01 17.53
C GLN A 62 10.29 0.23 17.85
N THR A 63 10.92 -0.70 18.58
CA THR A 63 12.32 -0.54 19.07
C THR A 63 13.29 -1.54 18.48
N SER A 64 12.82 -2.45 17.64
CA SER A 64 13.62 -3.52 17.05
C SER A 64 12.95 -4.06 15.78
N ASP A 65 13.73 -4.75 14.96
CA ASP A 65 13.16 -5.58 13.90
C ASP A 65 12.41 -6.77 14.52
N ILE A 66 11.31 -7.17 13.89
CA ILE A 66 10.41 -8.21 14.39
C ILE A 66 10.18 -9.26 13.31
N ASP A 67 10.50 -10.52 13.61
CA ASP A 67 10.16 -11.64 12.74
C ASP A 67 8.87 -12.32 13.21
N LEU A 68 7.85 -12.35 12.34
CA LEU A 68 6.59 -13.06 12.58
C LEU A 68 6.71 -14.57 12.29
N GLN A 69 7.89 -15.04 11.87
CA GLN A 69 8.23 -16.46 11.67
C GLN A 69 7.35 -17.20 10.65
N GLY A 70 6.55 -16.47 9.85
CA GLY A 70 5.59 -17.07 8.93
C GLY A 70 4.36 -17.67 9.62
N GLU A 71 4.17 -17.41 10.91
CA GLU A 71 2.97 -17.86 11.63
C GLU A 71 1.73 -17.13 11.12
N PRO A 72 0.53 -17.77 11.17
CA PRO A 72 -0.70 -17.13 10.74
C PRO A 72 -0.97 -15.83 11.52
N TRP A 73 -1.03 -14.72 10.78
CA TRP A 73 -1.26 -13.41 11.36
C TRP A 73 -2.74 -13.03 11.45
N ILE A 74 -3.11 -12.44 12.59
CA ILE A 74 -4.41 -11.81 12.79
C ILE A 74 -4.23 -10.29 12.64
N PRO A 75 -4.88 -9.63 11.67
CA PRO A 75 -4.74 -8.20 11.46
C PRO A 75 -5.08 -7.38 12.71
N ILE A 76 -4.32 -6.31 12.96
CA ILE A 76 -4.61 -5.35 14.03
C ILE A 76 -5.81 -4.50 13.60
N GLY A 77 -6.93 -4.66 14.31
CA GLY A 77 -8.16 -3.95 14.02
C GLY A 77 -9.04 -4.62 12.98
N THR A 78 -10.36 -4.46 13.17
CA THR A 78 -11.40 -4.95 12.26
C THR A 78 -12.40 -3.85 11.94
N GLU A 79 -13.37 -4.12 11.07
CA GLU A 79 -14.47 -3.17 10.80
C GLU A 79 -15.27 -2.81 12.06
N LYS A 80 -15.40 -3.75 13.02
CA LYS A 80 -16.13 -3.51 14.28
C LYS A 80 -15.28 -2.78 15.32
N VAL A 81 -13.99 -3.07 15.35
CA VAL A 81 -13.03 -2.52 16.32
C VAL A 81 -11.78 -2.02 15.58
N PRO A 82 -11.86 -0.84 14.92
CA PRO A 82 -10.70 -0.21 14.28
C PRO A 82 -9.54 0.01 15.25
N PHE A 83 -8.31 -0.03 14.73
CA PHE A 83 -7.17 0.59 15.42
C PHE A 83 -7.26 2.12 15.28
N LEU A 84 -7.23 2.83 16.40
CA LEU A 84 -7.33 4.30 16.49
C LEU A 84 -6.07 4.98 17.04
N GLY A 85 -5.01 4.21 17.33
CA GLY A 85 -3.74 4.73 17.84
C GLY A 85 -2.81 5.25 16.75
N SER A 86 -1.68 5.80 17.18
CA SER A 86 -0.56 6.12 16.31
C SER A 86 0.53 5.07 16.46
N TYR A 87 1.12 4.63 15.35
CA TYR A 87 2.20 3.63 15.34
C TYR A 87 3.42 4.18 14.61
N ASP A 88 4.54 4.31 15.31
CA ASP A 88 5.85 4.60 14.71
C ASP A 88 6.70 3.34 14.65
N GLY A 89 6.94 2.82 13.46
CA GLY A 89 7.86 1.74 13.17
C GLY A 89 9.33 2.13 13.28
N ALA A 90 9.66 3.43 13.36
CA ALA A 90 11.02 3.95 13.50
C ALA A 90 12.03 3.44 12.44
N GLY A 91 11.56 2.98 11.29
CA GLY A 91 12.37 2.40 10.22
C GLY A 91 12.71 0.92 10.39
N HIS A 92 12.20 0.28 11.46
CA HIS A 92 12.40 -1.13 11.72
C HIS A 92 11.55 -2.03 10.81
N THR A 93 12.04 -3.26 10.67
CA THR A 93 11.43 -4.29 9.83
C THR A 93 10.42 -5.13 10.61
N VAL A 94 9.34 -5.52 9.94
CA VAL A 94 8.46 -6.62 10.35
C VAL A 94 8.50 -7.66 9.23
N SER A 95 9.12 -8.81 9.47
CA SER A 95 9.36 -9.83 8.45
C SER A 95 8.39 -11.01 8.52
N ASN A 96 8.23 -11.68 7.38
CA ASN A 96 7.52 -12.95 7.24
C ASN A 96 6.05 -12.90 7.68
N LEU A 97 5.37 -11.79 7.37
CA LEU A 97 3.92 -11.66 7.52
C LEU A 97 3.19 -12.66 6.59
N VAL A 98 2.41 -13.56 7.18
CA VAL A 98 1.59 -14.55 6.44
C VAL A 98 0.13 -14.46 6.86
N ILE A 99 -0.75 -14.21 5.88
CA ILE A 99 -2.21 -14.23 6.08
C ILE A 99 -2.83 -15.21 5.08
N SER A 100 -3.52 -16.23 5.60
CA SER A 100 -4.27 -17.20 4.80
C SER A 100 -5.48 -17.72 5.58
N GLY A 101 -6.58 -18.01 4.88
CA GLY A 101 -7.77 -18.62 5.51
C GLY A 101 -8.49 -17.77 6.57
N HIS A 102 -8.22 -16.46 6.64
CA HIS A 102 -8.75 -15.59 7.68
C HIS A 102 -10.24 -15.29 7.48
N ARG A 103 -10.99 -15.05 8.56
CA ARG A 103 -12.40 -14.58 8.53
C ARG A 103 -12.56 -13.07 8.29
N SER A 104 -11.48 -12.29 8.28
CA SER A 104 -11.55 -10.83 8.14
C SER A 104 -11.75 -10.45 6.68
N SER A 105 -12.50 -9.37 6.44
CA SER A 105 -12.69 -8.70 5.16
C SER A 105 -11.65 -7.60 4.92
N ARG A 106 -10.76 -7.35 5.88
CA ARG A 106 -9.65 -6.40 5.80
C ARG A 106 -8.34 -7.08 6.18
N LEU A 107 -7.43 -7.20 5.22
CA LEU A 107 -6.20 -7.99 5.37
C LEU A 107 -4.96 -7.11 5.20
N GLY A 108 -4.02 -7.29 6.13
CA GLY A 108 -2.73 -6.60 6.21
C GLY A 108 -2.13 -6.79 7.60
N LEU A 109 -0.97 -6.15 7.86
CA LEU A 109 -0.47 -6.04 9.25
C LEU A 109 -1.58 -5.44 10.13
N PHE A 110 -2.18 -4.34 9.65
CA PHE A 110 -3.42 -3.79 10.15
C PHE A 110 -4.61 -4.26 9.29
N GLY A 111 -5.74 -4.54 9.92
CA GLY A 111 -6.99 -4.79 9.19
C GLY A 111 -7.58 -3.45 8.79
N LEU A 112 -8.12 -2.73 9.78
CA LEU A 112 -8.72 -1.41 9.60
C LEU A 112 -8.12 -0.39 10.55
N VAL A 113 -7.59 0.70 9.98
CA VAL A 113 -7.01 1.84 10.69
C VAL A 113 -7.94 3.04 10.56
N GLY A 114 -8.28 3.62 11.71
CA GLY A 114 -9.10 4.82 11.82
C GLY A 114 -10.60 4.58 11.80
N LYS A 115 -11.32 5.61 12.25
CA LYS A 115 -12.76 5.80 12.05
C LYS A 115 -12.92 7.08 11.25
N GLY A 116 -13.95 7.17 10.42
CA GLY A 116 -14.21 8.42 9.68
C GLY A 116 -14.24 9.61 10.64
N GLY A 117 -13.45 10.64 10.36
CA GLY A 117 -13.40 11.83 11.21
C GLY A 117 -12.41 11.77 12.39
N ALA A 118 -11.37 10.94 12.35
CA ALA A 118 -10.38 10.87 13.43
C ALA A 118 -9.77 12.25 13.74
N THR A 119 -9.79 12.63 15.03
CA THR A 119 -9.23 13.90 15.51
C THR A 119 -7.83 13.67 16.10
N GLY A 120 -6.99 14.70 16.15
CA GLY A 120 -5.64 14.59 16.77
C GLY A 120 -4.50 14.17 15.84
N ASN A 121 -4.73 14.06 14.53
CA ASN A 121 -3.72 13.74 13.51
C ASN A 121 -2.93 12.45 13.79
N PRO A 122 -3.61 11.31 13.96
CA PRO A 122 -2.93 10.02 14.16
C PRO A 122 -2.12 9.62 12.91
N TYR A 123 -1.15 8.74 13.10
CA TYR A 123 -0.24 8.34 12.04
C TYR A 123 0.16 6.86 12.10
N ILE A 124 0.50 6.32 10.93
CA ILE A 124 1.26 5.08 10.79
C ILE A 124 2.55 5.44 10.06
N SER A 125 3.71 5.30 10.71
CA SER A 125 4.97 5.72 10.12
C SER A 125 6.06 4.66 10.19
N GLY A 126 7.00 4.70 9.24
CA GLY A 126 8.30 4.04 9.38
C GLY A 126 8.28 2.52 9.48
N ILE A 127 7.22 1.83 9.07
CA ILE A 127 7.14 0.36 9.10
C ILE A 127 7.70 -0.18 7.78
N ARG A 128 8.64 -1.13 7.85
CA ARG A 128 9.13 -1.88 6.67
C ARG A 128 8.69 -3.32 6.74
N LEU A 129 7.81 -3.74 5.84
CA LEU A 129 7.38 -5.13 5.77
C LEU A 129 8.28 -5.91 4.80
N GLU A 130 8.79 -7.06 5.22
CA GLU A 130 9.64 -7.90 4.36
C GLU A 130 9.10 -9.32 4.20
N GLY A 131 9.01 -9.79 2.95
CA GLY A 131 8.56 -11.16 2.66
C GLY A 131 7.07 -11.36 2.91
N VAL A 132 6.23 -10.38 2.54
CA VAL A 132 4.78 -10.44 2.78
C VAL A 132 4.10 -11.47 1.90
N THR A 133 3.29 -12.33 2.50
CA THR A 133 2.48 -13.34 1.82
C THR A 133 1.02 -13.24 2.27
N ILE A 134 0.11 -12.80 1.41
CA ILE A 134 -1.33 -12.80 1.67
C ILE A 134 -2.02 -13.58 0.56
N ASN A 135 -2.73 -14.65 0.93
CA ASN A 135 -3.51 -15.45 0.00
C ASN A 135 -4.97 -15.45 0.47
N ALA A 136 -5.79 -14.70 -0.25
CA ALA A 136 -7.19 -14.50 0.08
C ALA A 136 -8.11 -15.21 -0.89
N THR A 137 -9.30 -15.54 -0.41
CA THR A 137 -10.39 -16.11 -1.19
C THR A 137 -11.65 -15.30 -0.95
N ARG A 138 -12.68 -15.54 -1.77
CA ARG A 138 -14.00 -14.90 -1.65
C ARG A 138 -14.49 -14.81 -0.20
N LYS A 139 -15.06 -13.64 0.12
CA LYS A 139 -15.88 -13.36 1.30
C LYS A 139 -17.28 -12.93 0.87
N GLU A 140 -18.21 -12.97 1.82
CA GLU A 140 -19.55 -12.39 1.63
C GLU A 140 -19.50 -10.86 1.68
N GLU A 141 -18.61 -10.33 2.51
CA GLU A 141 -18.34 -8.89 2.66
C GLU A 141 -17.31 -8.41 1.63
N ASP A 142 -17.29 -7.10 1.38
CA ASP A 142 -16.29 -6.45 0.55
C ASP A 142 -14.89 -6.70 1.11
N LEU A 143 -13.99 -7.22 0.28
CA LEU A 143 -12.63 -7.58 0.69
C LEU A 143 -11.65 -6.48 0.29
N ALA A 144 -10.87 -5.98 1.26
CA ALA A 144 -9.74 -5.11 0.99
C ALA A 144 -8.42 -5.70 1.52
N ILE A 145 -7.38 -5.63 0.70
CA ILE A 145 -6.09 -6.25 0.97
C ILE A 145 -4.97 -5.25 0.69
N GLY A 146 -4.07 -5.10 1.66
CA GLY A 146 -2.77 -4.48 1.46
C GLY A 146 -1.76 -4.99 2.47
N ALA A 147 -0.47 -4.98 2.14
CA ALA A 147 0.56 -5.49 3.04
C ALA A 147 0.55 -4.76 4.39
N LEU A 148 0.48 -3.42 4.36
CA LEU A 148 0.40 -2.59 5.56
C LEU A 148 -1.00 -2.64 6.16
N ALA A 149 -2.03 -2.35 5.36
CA ALA A 149 -3.40 -2.29 5.83
C ALA A 149 -4.42 -2.72 4.78
N GLY A 150 -5.50 -3.37 5.23
CA GLY A 150 -6.68 -3.58 4.39
C GLY A 150 -7.35 -2.24 4.06
N GLU A 151 -7.61 -1.43 5.07
CA GLU A 151 -8.21 -0.10 4.93
C GLU A 151 -7.62 0.92 5.90
N VAL A 152 -7.38 2.14 5.42
CA VAL A 152 -7.00 3.32 6.21
C VAL A 152 -7.99 4.44 5.94
N ARG A 153 -8.60 4.96 7.01
CA ARG A 153 -9.65 5.99 6.95
C ARG A 153 -9.14 7.38 7.27
N SER A 154 -10.03 8.35 7.08
CA SER A 154 -9.72 9.77 7.10
C SER A 154 -9.14 10.26 8.42
N GLY A 155 -8.19 11.19 8.31
CA GLY A 155 -7.46 11.79 9.43
C GLY A 155 -6.10 11.16 9.72
N TYR A 156 -5.77 10.04 9.06
CA TYR A 156 -4.46 9.41 9.18
C TYR A 156 -3.43 9.97 8.21
N THR A 157 -2.20 10.14 8.71
CA THR A 157 -1.01 10.27 7.87
C THR A 157 -0.28 8.93 7.83
N VAL A 158 -0.04 8.39 6.65
CA VAL A 158 0.82 7.22 6.44
C VAL A 158 2.13 7.69 5.84
N ARG A 159 3.25 7.47 6.52
CA ARG A 159 4.54 8.03 6.10
C ARG A 159 5.73 7.11 6.23
N GLY A 160 6.55 7.01 5.19
CA GLY A 160 7.81 6.25 5.27
C GLY A 160 7.56 4.75 5.46
N CYS A 161 6.41 4.26 4.99
CA CYS A 161 6.02 2.86 5.14
C CYS A 161 6.28 2.11 3.83
N ALA A 162 6.75 0.87 3.95
CA ALA A 162 7.15 0.08 2.80
C ALA A 162 6.78 -1.39 2.92
N ALA A 163 6.65 -2.06 1.77
CA ALA A 163 6.49 -3.51 1.74
C ALA A 163 7.27 -4.18 0.60
N LYS A 164 8.00 -5.24 0.92
CA LYS A 164 8.54 -6.21 -0.04
C LYS A 164 7.60 -7.41 -0.17
N ILE A 165 6.94 -7.50 -1.32
CA ILE A 165 5.90 -8.49 -1.60
C ILE A 165 6.52 -9.79 -2.09
N ARG A 166 6.29 -10.87 -1.34
CA ARG A 166 6.54 -12.23 -1.82
C ARG A 166 5.39 -12.70 -2.69
N SER A 167 4.16 -12.53 -2.21
CA SER A 167 2.92 -12.84 -2.93
C SER A 167 1.73 -12.11 -2.29
N LEU A 168 0.94 -11.39 -3.08
CA LEU A 168 -0.38 -10.91 -2.68
C LEU A 168 -1.39 -11.45 -3.70
N SER A 169 -2.28 -12.35 -3.27
CA SER A 169 -3.19 -13.02 -4.17
C SER A 169 -4.64 -13.01 -3.69
N PHE A 170 -5.56 -12.94 -4.65
CA PHE A 170 -6.98 -13.23 -4.47
C PHE A 170 -7.44 -14.23 -5.53
N GLU A 171 -8.04 -15.33 -5.10
CA GLU A 171 -8.60 -16.33 -6.01
C GLU A 171 -10.04 -16.72 -5.62
N SER A 172 -10.94 -16.70 -6.61
CA SER A 172 -12.29 -17.22 -6.45
C SER A 172 -12.89 -17.73 -7.77
N ALA A 173 -13.39 -18.97 -7.75
CA ALA A 173 -14.15 -19.56 -8.84
C ALA A 173 -15.68 -19.27 -8.78
N ALA A 174 -16.17 -18.72 -7.66
CA ALA A 174 -17.60 -18.56 -7.37
C ALA A 174 -18.04 -17.08 -7.31
N GLY A 175 -17.36 -16.19 -8.06
CA GLY A 175 -17.52 -14.74 -7.92
C GLY A 175 -16.83 -14.18 -6.67
N GLY A 176 -16.94 -12.88 -6.43
CA GLY A 176 -16.27 -12.14 -5.35
C GLY A 176 -15.39 -11.02 -5.91
N SER A 177 -15.68 -9.79 -5.50
CA SER A 177 -14.84 -8.63 -5.79
C SER A 177 -13.77 -8.48 -4.70
N VAL A 178 -12.64 -7.90 -5.07
CA VAL A 178 -11.59 -7.50 -4.13
C VAL A 178 -11.08 -6.11 -4.51
N THR A 179 -10.75 -5.32 -3.50
CA THR A 179 -9.89 -4.14 -3.64
C THR A 179 -8.50 -4.47 -3.09
N LEU A 180 -7.49 -4.57 -3.96
CA LEU A 180 -6.15 -5.01 -3.61
C LEU A 180 -5.13 -3.92 -3.97
N GLY A 181 -4.40 -3.42 -2.97
CA GLY A 181 -3.22 -2.59 -3.17
C GLY A 181 -1.97 -3.28 -2.61
N GLY A 182 -0.80 -3.05 -3.20
CA GLY A 182 0.43 -3.64 -2.65
C GLY A 182 0.71 -3.22 -1.20
N LEU A 183 0.48 -1.95 -0.86
CA LEU A 183 0.67 -1.43 0.48
C LEU A 183 -0.65 -1.33 1.24
N ILE A 184 -1.66 -0.68 0.65
CA ILE A 184 -2.97 -0.45 1.28
C ILE A 184 -4.08 -0.82 0.29
N GLY A 185 -5.06 -1.60 0.73
CA GLY A 185 -6.23 -1.91 -0.09
C GLY A 185 -7.06 -0.67 -0.40
N VAL A 186 -7.64 -0.06 0.63
CA VAL A 186 -8.45 1.16 0.54
C VAL A 186 -7.84 2.26 1.40
N ALA A 187 -7.56 3.40 0.77
CA ALA A 187 -7.11 4.62 1.42
C ALA A 187 -8.20 5.69 1.22
N ASP A 188 -8.90 6.08 2.29
CA ASP A 188 -9.99 7.06 2.25
C ASP A 188 -9.65 8.29 3.10
N GLY A 189 -9.53 9.45 2.47
CA GLY A 189 -9.31 10.74 3.13
C GLY A 189 -8.01 10.84 3.94
N CYS A 190 -6.97 10.10 3.55
CA CYS A 190 -5.68 10.05 4.23
C CYS A 190 -4.55 10.71 3.42
N GLU A 191 -3.44 11.02 4.09
CA GLU A 191 -2.24 11.54 3.45
C GLU A 191 -1.14 10.48 3.41
N LEU A 192 -0.55 10.24 2.24
CA LEU A 192 0.51 9.26 2.04
C LEU A 192 1.79 9.95 1.58
N TRP A 193 2.89 9.68 2.27
CA TRP A 193 4.17 10.35 2.02
C TRP A 193 5.33 9.37 2.12
N ASP A 194 6.28 9.41 1.18
CA ASP A 194 7.50 8.60 1.30
C ASP A 194 7.22 7.08 1.41
N CYS A 195 6.17 6.58 0.74
CA CYS A 195 5.72 5.19 0.84
C CYS A 195 6.05 4.37 -0.41
N TRP A 196 6.35 3.08 -0.28
CA TRP A 196 6.66 2.28 -1.46
C TRP A 196 6.39 0.79 -1.35
N VAL A 197 6.33 0.12 -2.50
CA VAL A 197 6.21 -1.33 -2.62
C VAL A 197 7.26 -1.84 -3.59
N GLU A 198 7.87 -2.97 -3.26
CA GLU A 198 8.84 -3.68 -4.08
C GLU A 198 8.49 -5.17 -4.15
N GLN A 199 8.92 -5.86 -5.20
CA GLN A 199 8.95 -7.31 -5.23
C GLN A 199 10.06 -7.85 -4.32
N ALA A 200 9.76 -8.84 -3.47
CA ALA A 200 10.76 -9.47 -2.61
C ALA A 200 11.72 -10.39 -3.39
N GLN A 201 11.29 -10.85 -4.56
CA GLN A 201 11.99 -11.83 -5.40
C GLN A 201 11.45 -11.78 -6.83
N LYS A 202 12.24 -12.25 -7.80
CA LYS A 202 11.79 -12.37 -9.20
C LYS A 202 10.51 -13.19 -9.29
N GLY A 203 9.48 -12.61 -9.89
CA GLY A 203 8.16 -13.24 -10.05
C GLY A 203 7.18 -12.95 -8.91
N GLY A 204 7.63 -12.38 -7.80
CA GLY A 204 6.75 -11.82 -6.76
C GLY A 204 5.83 -10.77 -7.37
N ALA A 205 4.53 -10.90 -7.13
CA ALA A 205 3.52 -10.11 -7.81
C ALA A 205 2.24 -9.98 -6.99
N ILE A 206 1.40 -9.07 -7.46
CA ILE A 206 0.00 -8.97 -7.08
C ILE A 206 -0.83 -9.73 -8.12
N GLU A 207 -1.62 -10.71 -7.68
CA GLU A 207 -2.35 -11.61 -8.57
C GLU A 207 -3.83 -11.72 -8.19
N VAL A 208 -4.72 -11.52 -9.16
CA VAL A 208 -6.17 -11.61 -8.95
C VAL A 208 -6.81 -12.49 -10.00
N LYS A 209 -7.48 -13.55 -9.53
CA LYS A 209 -8.28 -14.49 -10.33
C LYS A 209 -9.70 -14.50 -9.81
N SER A 210 -10.62 -13.87 -10.53
CA SER A 210 -12.04 -13.82 -10.18
C SER A 210 -12.91 -13.74 -11.42
N SER A 211 -14.15 -14.21 -11.32
CA SER A 211 -15.17 -13.96 -12.34
C SER A 211 -15.84 -12.58 -12.21
N ASP A 212 -15.68 -11.91 -11.06
CA ASP A 212 -16.24 -10.60 -10.80
C ASP A 212 -15.20 -9.49 -10.95
N ALA A 213 -15.66 -8.29 -11.30
CA ALA A 213 -14.82 -7.11 -11.43
C ALA A 213 -14.09 -6.81 -10.12
N CYS A 214 -12.79 -6.53 -10.23
CA CYS A 214 -11.94 -6.21 -9.08
C CYS A 214 -11.29 -4.82 -9.26
N VAL A 215 -10.77 -4.28 -8.16
CA VAL A 215 -9.98 -3.04 -8.16
C VAL A 215 -8.58 -3.36 -7.67
N VAL A 216 -7.56 -3.10 -8.48
CA VAL A 216 -6.19 -3.54 -8.17
C VAL A 216 -5.18 -2.44 -8.47
N GLY A 217 -4.27 -2.19 -7.53
CA GLY A 217 -3.16 -1.26 -7.71
C GLY A 217 -1.83 -1.79 -7.16
N GLY A 218 -0.71 -1.40 -7.77
CA GLY A 218 0.62 -1.80 -7.29
C GLY A 218 0.96 -1.24 -5.91
N LEU A 219 0.51 -0.03 -5.58
CA LEU A 219 0.63 0.58 -4.24
C LEU A 219 -0.72 0.60 -3.50
N LEU A 220 -1.75 1.19 -4.13
CA LEU A 220 -3.08 1.36 -3.54
C LEU A 220 -4.15 0.75 -4.43
N GLY A 221 -5.07 -0.04 -3.87
CA GLY A 221 -6.23 -0.51 -4.64
C GLY A 221 -7.13 0.67 -5.00
N ARG A 222 -7.60 1.37 -3.97
CA ARG A 222 -8.48 2.53 -4.09
C ARG A 222 -7.96 3.67 -3.22
N PHE A 223 -7.93 4.87 -3.77
CA PHE A 223 -7.56 6.10 -3.10
C PHE A 223 -8.64 7.17 -3.34
N GLU A 224 -9.38 7.51 -2.30
CA GLU A 224 -10.56 8.37 -2.42
C GLU A 224 -10.62 9.44 -1.33
N GLY A 225 -11.37 10.50 -1.59
CA GLY A 225 -11.86 11.41 -0.56
C GLY A 225 -10.97 12.61 -0.25
N TYR A 226 -11.42 13.39 0.72
CA TYR A 226 -10.74 14.60 1.18
C TYR A 226 -10.05 14.32 2.51
N ALA A 227 -8.86 14.89 2.70
CA ALA A 227 -8.26 14.95 4.02
C ALA A 227 -9.14 15.79 4.98
N MET A 228 -8.97 15.60 6.30
CA MET A 228 -9.81 16.24 7.34
C MET A 228 -9.88 17.78 7.27
N ASN A 229 -8.90 18.42 6.64
CA ASN A 229 -8.84 19.86 6.39
C ASN A 229 -9.56 20.31 5.11
N LYS A 230 -10.33 19.43 4.45
CA LYS A 230 -10.99 19.64 3.15
C LYS A 230 -10.03 19.92 1.98
N THR A 231 -8.73 19.64 2.13
CA THR A 231 -7.85 19.52 0.96
C THR A 231 -8.02 18.13 0.36
N GLN A 232 -7.78 17.99 -0.94
CA GLN A 232 -7.76 16.67 -1.59
C GLN A 232 -6.79 15.77 -0.82
N ALA A 233 -7.20 14.52 -0.57
CA ALA A 233 -6.27 13.53 -0.04
C ALA A 233 -5.09 13.41 -1.00
N GLN A 234 -3.88 13.31 -0.48
CA GLN A 234 -2.67 13.37 -1.30
C GLN A 234 -1.76 12.18 -1.10
N ILE A 235 -1.14 11.76 -2.19
CA ILE A 235 0.02 10.89 -2.16
C ILE A 235 1.20 11.62 -2.80
N GLN A 236 2.32 11.70 -2.07
CA GLN A 236 3.54 12.31 -2.55
C GLN A 236 4.79 11.50 -2.26
N ARG A 237 5.72 11.47 -3.21
CA ARG A 237 6.99 10.73 -3.09
C ARG A 237 6.73 9.26 -2.77
N ALA A 238 6.14 8.54 -3.72
CA ALA A 238 5.84 7.13 -3.52
C ALA A 238 6.02 6.31 -4.78
N PHE A 239 6.29 5.01 -4.64
CA PHE A 239 6.49 4.15 -5.81
C PHE A 239 6.02 2.71 -5.65
N ALA A 240 5.78 2.06 -6.79
CA ALA A 240 5.49 0.64 -6.87
C ALA A 240 6.42 -0.05 -7.89
N ASP A 241 7.33 -0.87 -7.39
CA ASP A 241 8.14 -1.81 -8.18
C ASP A 241 7.63 -3.24 -7.96
N VAL A 242 6.41 -3.49 -8.42
CA VAL A 242 5.76 -4.81 -8.34
C VAL A 242 4.84 -5.01 -9.55
N SER A 243 4.89 -6.20 -10.16
CA SER A 243 3.97 -6.53 -11.26
C SER A 243 2.55 -6.80 -10.75
N VAL A 244 1.57 -6.39 -11.53
CA VAL A 244 0.14 -6.62 -11.27
C VAL A 244 -0.44 -7.52 -12.36
N ARG A 245 -1.08 -8.63 -11.97
CA ARG A 245 -1.67 -9.61 -12.90
C ARG A 245 -3.13 -9.88 -12.53
N VAL A 246 -4.05 -9.52 -13.42
CA VAL A 246 -5.49 -9.63 -13.18
C VAL A 246 -6.15 -10.40 -14.31
N GLU A 247 -6.76 -11.53 -13.97
CA GLU A 247 -7.53 -12.38 -14.89
C GLU A 247 -9.03 -12.04 -14.90
N ALA A 248 -9.49 -11.22 -13.96
CA ALA A 248 -10.87 -10.78 -13.85
C ALA A 248 -11.27 -9.74 -14.93
N VAL A 249 -12.38 -9.99 -15.61
CA VAL A 249 -12.94 -9.07 -16.62
C VAL A 249 -13.65 -7.87 -15.98
N ARG A 250 -13.68 -6.75 -16.70
CA ARG A 250 -14.30 -5.48 -16.28
C ARG A 250 -13.68 -4.89 -15.00
N SER A 251 -12.42 -5.20 -14.73
CA SER A 251 -11.69 -4.73 -13.55
C SER A 251 -11.13 -3.32 -13.77
N THR A 252 -10.85 -2.62 -12.67
CA THR A 252 -10.03 -1.41 -12.69
C THR A 252 -8.64 -1.75 -12.17
N VAL A 253 -7.60 -1.54 -12.98
CA VAL A 253 -6.24 -2.03 -12.69
C VAL A 253 -5.22 -0.93 -13.00
N GLY A 254 -4.38 -0.60 -12.02
CA GLY A 254 -3.25 0.31 -12.20
C GLY A 254 -1.94 -0.30 -11.70
N GLY A 255 -0.82 0.01 -12.33
CA GLY A 255 0.49 -0.38 -11.80
C GLY A 255 0.89 0.38 -10.53
N PHE A 256 0.22 1.50 -10.23
CA PHE A 256 0.41 2.29 -9.01
C PHE A 256 -0.88 2.37 -8.19
N VAL A 257 -1.96 2.90 -8.76
CA VAL A 257 -3.27 2.99 -8.08
C VAL A 257 -4.37 2.40 -8.95
N GLY A 258 -5.25 1.57 -8.41
CA GLY A 258 -6.43 1.09 -9.15
C GLY A 258 -7.39 2.25 -9.45
N VAL A 259 -8.04 2.77 -8.42
CA VAL A 259 -8.95 3.93 -8.50
C VAL A 259 -8.38 5.09 -7.70
N ALA A 260 -8.29 6.27 -8.32
CA ALA A 260 -7.92 7.52 -7.67
C ALA A 260 -9.04 8.55 -7.89
N LYS A 261 -9.71 9.03 -6.85
CA LYS A 261 -10.84 9.96 -6.97
C LYS A 261 -10.78 11.06 -5.92
N ASP A 262 -10.99 12.32 -6.33
CA ASP A 262 -10.93 13.50 -5.45
C ASP A 262 -9.57 13.68 -4.73
N VAL A 263 -8.50 13.18 -5.36
CA VAL A 263 -7.15 13.10 -4.78
C VAL A 263 -6.09 13.85 -5.58
N TRP A 264 -4.96 14.12 -4.96
CA TRP A 264 -3.74 14.64 -5.56
C TRP A 264 -2.61 13.60 -5.54
N VAL A 265 -2.07 13.22 -6.70
CA VAL A 265 -0.98 12.23 -6.82
C VAL A 265 0.25 12.91 -7.39
N SER A 266 1.37 13.00 -6.68
CA SER A 266 2.54 13.69 -7.22
C SER A 266 3.89 13.11 -6.83
N ASP A 267 4.90 13.34 -7.67
CA ASP A 267 6.25 12.83 -7.44
C ASP A 267 6.25 11.30 -7.21
N CYS A 268 5.53 10.55 -8.06
CA CYS A 268 5.33 9.11 -7.88
C CYS A 268 5.75 8.31 -9.12
N PHE A 269 6.08 7.02 -8.96
CA PHE A 269 6.36 6.19 -10.12
C PHE A 269 5.96 4.71 -9.97
N SER A 270 5.76 4.03 -11.10
CA SER A 270 5.60 2.57 -11.16
C SER A 270 6.58 1.92 -12.13
N LEU A 271 7.20 0.81 -11.72
CA LEU A 271 8.16 0.08 -12.56
C LEU A 271 7.64 -1.30 -13.00
N GLY A 272 6.69 -1.87 -12.27
CA GLY A 272 6.19 -3.20 -12.55
C GLY A 272 5.25 -3.27 -13.76
N ASP A 273 5.31 -4.40 -14.47
CA ASP A 273 4.38 -4.72 -15.55
C ASP A 273 2.94 -4.86 -15.06
N VAL A 274 1.98 -4.47 -15.91
CA VAL A 274 0.54 -4.62 -15.66
C VAL A 274 -0.06 -5.52 -16.74
N ASN A 275 -0.64 -6.64 -16.29
CA ASN A 275 -1.38 -7.58 -17.12
C ASN A 275 -2.86 -7.56 -16.72
N GLY A 276 -3.74 -7.22 -17.66
CA GLY A 276 -5.19 -7.20 -17.45
C GLY A 276 -5.97 -7.85 -18.59
N VAL A 277 -7.25 -8.12 -18.36
CA VAL A 277 -8.13 -8.70 -19.39
C VAL A 277 -8.97 -7.63 -20.07
N GLU A 278 -9.92 -7.03 -19.35
CA GLU A 278 -10.86 -6.03 -19.88
C GLU A 278 -11.24 -5.07 -18.73
N GLY A 279 -11.50 -3.81 -19.05
CA GLY A 279 -11.93 -2.78 -18.09
C GLY A 279 -11.07 -1.52 -18.15
N ASP A 280 -10.97 -0.81 -17.03
CA ASP A 280 -10.13 0.39 -16.92
C ASP A 280 -8.73 -0.05 -16.44
N VAL A 281 -7.91 -0.53 -17.39
CA VAL A 281 -6.57 -1.08 -17.14
C VAL A 281 -5.51 -0.11 -17.66
N ALA A 282 -4.59 0.31 -16.80
CA ALA A 282 -3.49 1.21 -17.15
C ALA A 282 -2.19 0.87 -16.42
N ILE A 283 -1.06 1.33 -16.95
CA ILE A 283 0.26 1.05 -16.38
C ILE A 283 0.55 1.83 -15.09
N PHE A 284 -0.18 2.94 -14.85
CA PHE A 284 -0.02 3.76 -13.65
C PHE A 284 -1.32 3.82 -12.84
N ILE A 285 -2.37 4.49 -13.34
CA ILE A 285 -3.64 4.63 -12.64
C ILE A 285 -4.79 4.09 -13.49
N GLY A 286 -5.49 3.06 -13.00
CA GLY A 286 -6.57 2.41 -13.75
C GLY A 286 -7.70 3.39 -14.08
N ARG A 287 -8.25 4.05 -13.07
CA ARG A 287 -9.24 5.12 -13.20
C ARG A 287 -8.86 6.32 -12.36
N MET A 288 -8.88 7.51 -12.97
CA MET A 288 -8.54 8.77 -12.33
C MET A 288 -9.68 9.79 -12.45
N GLU A 289 -10.14 10.27 -11.30
CA GLU A 289 -11.07 11.39 -11.08
C GLU A 289 -10.45 12.39 -10.09
N GLY A 290 -9.14 12.58 -10.19
CA GLY A 290 -8.34 13.46 -9.35
C GLY A 290 -7.33 14.25 -10.19
N SER A 291 -6.30 14.79 -9.54
CA SER A 291 -5.26 15.57 -10.19
C SER A 291 -3.87 15.13 -9.72
N GLY A 292 -2.83 15.64 -10.35
CA GLY A 292 -1.47 15.29 -9.98
C GLY A 292 -0.42 15.72 -10.99
N GLN A 293 0.84 15.39 -10.69
CA GLN A 293 1.98 15.89 -11.44
C GLN A 293 3.27 15.11 -11.17
N CYS A 294 4.23 15.25 -12.07
CA CYS A 294 5.59 14.73 -11.89
C CYS A 294 5.62 13.22 -11.58
N CYS A 295 4.83 12.45 -12.32
CA CYS A 295 4.76 11.00 -12.16
C CYS A 295 5.32 10.29 -13.38
N TYR A 296 5.90 9.10 -13.22
CA TYR A 296 6.37 8.31 -14.36
C TYR A 296 6.12 6.81 -14.23
N THR A 297 6.27 6.11 -15.35
CA THR A 297 6.20 4.67 -15.41
C THR A 297 7.24 4.09 -16.36
N MET A 298 7.68 2.87 -16.09
CA MET A 298 8.62 2.11 -16.94
C MET A 298 8.22 0.66 -17.18
N GLY A 299 7.10 0.21 -16.61
CA GLY A 299 6.60 -1.15 -16.81
C GLY A 299 5.92 -1.34 -18.16
N LYS A 300 5.64 -2.59 -18.52
CA LYS A 300 4.91 -2.95 -19.73
C LYS A 300 3.42 -3.16 -19.43
N LEU A 301 2.57 -2.70 -20.34
CA LEU A 301 1.14 -2.88 -20.27
C LEU A 301 0.69 -3.96 -21.26
N ASN A 302 0.09 -5.04 -20.76
CA ASN A 302 -0.51 -6.09 -21.58
C ASN A 302 -2.01 -6.21 -21.26
N VAL A 303 -2.88 -5.89 -22.23
CA VAL A 303 -4.33 -6.00 -22.09
C VAL A 303 -4.92 -6.86 -23.21
N LYS A 304 -5.75 -7.84 -22.87
CA LYS A 304 -6.37 -8.74 -23.86
C LYS A 304 -7.60 -8.13 -24.57
N GLY A 305 -8.27 -7.18 -23.94
CA GLY A 305 -9.52 -6.55 -24.41
C GLY A 305 -9.42 -5.02 -24.51
N VAL A 306 -10.57 -4.38 -24.76
CA VAL A 306 -10.65 -2.91 -24.95
C VAL A 306 -10.76 -2.20 -23.61
N THR A 307 -10.00 -1.12 -23.45
CA THR A 307 -10.01 -0.27 -22.25
C THR A 307 -10.72 1.06 -22.48
N LYS A 308 -11.66 1.46 -21.62
CA LYS A 308 -12.55 2.62 -21.88
C LYS A 308 -12.03 3.96 -21.36
N HIS A 309 -11.44 4.02 -20.15
CA HIS A 309 -11.04 5.30 -19.53
C HIS A 309 -9.62 5.34 -18.93
N PRO A 310 -8.56 4.83 -19.58
CA PRO A 310 -7.32 4.62 -18.83
C PRO A 310 -6.52 5.91 -18.78
N LEU A 311 -6.04 6.24 -17.57
CA LEU A 311 -5.04 7.28 -17.38
C LEU A 311 -3.65 6.66 -17.54
N MET A 312 -2.83 7.20 -18.44
CA MET A 312 -1.57 6.55 -18.86
C MET A 312 -1.81 5.24 -19.63
N LEU A 313 -2.71 5.28 -20.62
CA LEU A 313 -2.50 4.43 -21.79
C LEU A 313 -1.23 4.92 -22.47
N ALA A 314 -0.20 4.10 -22.50
CA ALA A 314 0.64 4.09 -23.68
C ALA A 314 -0.27 3.67 -24.86
N VAL A 315 -0.24 4.42 -25.95
CA VAL A 315 -1.02 4.10 -27.16
C VAL A 315 -0.70 2.65 -27.55
N GLY A 316 -1.73 1.82 -27.69
CA GLY A 316 -1.59 0.38 -27.89
C GLY A 316 -0.65 0.01 -29.04
N GLY A 317 0.19 -0.98 -28.79
CA GLY A 317 1.19 -1.52 -29.71
C GLY A 317 2.51 -1.71 -29.00
N GLU A 318 2.85 -2.96 -28.70
CA GLU A 318 4.11 -3.61 -28.23
C GLU A 318 5.22 -2.86 -27.44
N GLU A 319 5.24 -1.54 -27.26
CA GLU A 319 6.31 -0.81 -26.57
C GLU A 319 5.76 0.36 -25.73
N CYS A 320 5.49 0.08 -24.45
CA CYS A 320 5.02 1.05 -23.45
C CYS A 320 6.16 1.57 -22.56
N ASP A 321 7.39 1.65 -23.08
CA ASP A 321 8.56 1.92 -22.25
C ASP A 321 8.76 3.43 -22.04
N ASN A 322 8.92 3.84 -20.78
CA ASN A 322 9.44 5.15 -20.35
C ASN A 322 8.53 6.37 -20.63
N PHE A 323 7.46 6.54 -19.86
CA PHE A 323 6.56 7.71 -19.94
C PHE A 323 6.47 8.50 -18.64
N TYR A 324 6.31 9.83 -18.73
CA TYR A 324 6.06 10.72 -17.61
C TYR A 324 4.90 11.69 -17.86
N TYR A 325 4.32 12.20 -16.79
CA TYR A 325 3.28 13.22 -16.79
C TYR A 325 3.76 14.46 -16.04
N LYS A 326 3.64 15.62 -16.70
CA LYS A 326 3.96 16.91 -16.09
C LYS A 326 2.84 17.35 -15.15
N ASP A 327 1.62 17.52 -15.67
CA ASP A 327 0.40 17.88 -14.93
C ASP A 327 -0.79 17.07 -15.47
N TYR A 328 -1.75 16.73 -14.62
CA TYR A 328 -3.08 16.24 -15.00
C TYR A 328 -4.15 16.78 -14.04
N PHE A 329 -5.23 17.34 -14.60
CA PHE A 329 -6.31 18.00 -13.86
C PHE A 329 -7.67 17.38 -14.20
N GLY A 330 -8.13 16.40 -13.40
CA GLY A 330 -9.44 15.77 -13.58
C GLY A 330 -9.74 15.32 -15.03
N LEU A 331 -11.02 15.32 -15.40
CA LEU A 331 -11.50 14.97 -16.75
C LEU A 331 -11.07 15.95 -17.87
N PHE A 332 -10.25 16.96 -17.55
CA PHE A 332 -9.86 18.03 -18.47
C PHE A 332 -8.41 17.88 -18.91
N LEU A 333 -8.11 16.76 -19.56
CA LEU A 333 -6.87 16.67 -20.35
C LEU A 333 -7.05 17.55 -21.58
N SER A 334 -6.19 18.56 -21.72
CA SER A 334 -6.27 19.57 -22.79
C SER A 334 -5.85 19.04 -24.17
N GLY A 335 -5.35 17.80 -24.26
CA GLY A 335 -4.89 17.21 -25.51
C GLY A 335 -4.56 15.72 -25.41
N ALA A 336 -4.37 15.09 -26.58
CA ALA A 336 -4.00 13.68 -26.68
C ALA A 336 -2.64 13.39 -26.02
N LYS A 337 -1.66 14.29 -26.16
CA LYS A 337 -0.34 14.13 -25.52
C LYS A 337 -0.43 14.13 -23.99
N GLU A 338 -1.27 14.99 -23.43
CA GLU A 338 -1.54 15.06 -22.00
C GLU A 338 -2.30 13.80 -21.55
N LYS A 339 -3.20 13.25 -22.38
CA LYS A 339 -3.92 12.01 -22.07
C LYS A 339 -3.03 10.77 -22.00
N TYR A 340 -2.05 10.66 -22.89
CA TYR A 340 -1.20 9.49 -23.04
C TYR A 340 0.21 9.63 -22.42
N GLY A 341 0.52 10.81 -21.89
CA GLY A 341 1.82 11.09 -21.28
C GLY A 341 2.88 11.41 -22.32
N ARG A 342 4.07 11.74 -21.83
CA ARG A 342 5.23 12.10 -22.66
C ARG A 342 6.31 11.04 -22.53
N LYS A 343 6.89 10.60 -23.65
CA LYS A 343 8.09 9.75 -23.61
C LYS A 343 9.25 10.52 -22.99
N PHE A 344 10.07 9.84 -22.19
CA PHE A 344 11.34 10.41 -21.76
C PHE A 344 12.24 10.72 -22.98
N SER A 345 13.06 11.76 -22.87
CA SER A 345 14.21 11.93 -23.77
C SER A 345 15.30 10.92 -23.42
N GLU A 346 16.18 10.59 -24.38
CA GLU A 346 17.34 9.74 -24.09
C GLU A 346 18.19 10.28 -22.94
N ALA A 347 18.40 11.60 -22.89
CA ALA A 347 19.18 12.26 -21.84
C ALA A 347 18.52 12.08 -20.46
N ALA A 348 17.18 12.14 -20.38
CA ALA A 348 16.48 11.92 -19.13
C ALA A 348 16.52 10.44 -18.69
N LEU A 349 16.47 9.50 -19.64
CA LEU A 349 16.66 8.06 -19.35
C LEU A 349 18.07 7.72 -18.91
N LYS A 350 19.07 8.41 -19.46
CA LYS A 350 20.48 8.29 -19.08
C LYS A 350 20.80 9.05 -17.78
N GLY A 351 19.82 9.71 -17.16
CA GLY A 351 20.01 10.47 -15.92
C GLY A 351 20.97 11.65 -16.08
N GLU A 352 20.92 12.31 -17.25
CA GLU A 352 21.69 13.53 -17.54
C GLU A 352 20.88 14.78 -17.21
N ILE A 353 19.55 14.72 -17.36
CA ILE A 353 18.63 15.82 -17.09
C ILE A 353 17.35 15.31 -16.41
N LEU A 354 16.65 16.20 -15.71
CA LEU A 354 15.30 15.92 -15.24
C LEU A 354 14.29 16.12 -16.39
N PRO A 355 13.21 15.32 -16.45
CA PRO A 355 12.09 15.58 -17.33
C PRO A 355 11.46 16.95 -17.07
N GLU A 356 10.81 17.52 -18.07
CA GLU A 356 10.13 18.80 -17.92
C GLU A 356 9.07 18.74 -16.80
N GLY A 357 9.11 19.69 -15.87
CA GLY A 357 8.21 19.76 -14.70
C GLY A 357 8.81 19.12 -13.43
N PHE A 358 9.72 18.16 -13.58
CA PHE A 358 10.38 17.54 -12.45
C PHE A 358 11.37 18.52 -11.82
N SER A 359 11.40 18.55 -10.49
CA SER A 359 12.26 19.45 -9.72
C SER A 359 13.30 18.68 -8.92
N GLN A 360 14.50 19.26 -8.80
CA GLN A 360 15.56 18.75 -7.92
C GLN A 360 15.16 18.72 -6.43
N ARG A 361 14.03 19.33 -6.06
CA ARG A 361 13.46 19.23 -4.71
C ARG A 361 13.03 17.80 -4.39
N SER A 362 12.37 17.13 -5.34
CA SER A 362 11.83 15.78 -5.17
C SER A 362 12.69 14.73 -5.88
N TRP A 363 13.44 15.11 -6.91
CA TRP A 363 14.13 14.17 -7.78
C TRP A 363 15.64 14.46 -7.86
N GLU A 364 16.40 13.45 -8.22
CA GLU A 364 17.81 13.55 -8.57
C GLU A 364 18.13 12.76 -9.83
N VAL A 365 19.18 13.18 -10.51
CA VAL A 365 19.69 12.55 -11.72
C VAL A 365 21.01 11.88 -11.40
N HIS A 366 21.17 10.67 -11.92
CA HIS A 366 22.39 9.88 -11.78
C HIS A 366 22.68 9.24 -13.12
N ARG A 367 23.92 9.39 -13.60
CA ARG A 367 24.29 8.87 -14.91
C ARG A 367 24.03 7.36 -14.98
N GLY A 368 23.31 6.94 -16.01
CA GLY A 368 23.03 5.53 -16.32
C GLY A 368 21.68 5.03 -15.80
N GLN A 369 20.86 5.87 -15.18
CA GLN A 369 19.53 5.48 -14.72
C GLN A 369 18.50 6.62 -14.85
N PRO A 370 17.20 6.27 -14.91
CA PRO A 370 16.11 7.23 -14.81
C PRO A 370 16.16 8.05 -13.51
N PRO A 371 15.46 9.18 -13.43
CA PRO A 371 15.43 10.02 -12.23
C PRO A 371 15.02 9.24 -10.98
N LEU A 372 15.83 9.39 -9.93
CA LEU A 372 15.56 8.78 -8.62
C LEU A 372 14.80 9.76 -7.73
N LEU A 373 13.85 9.21 -6.99
CA LEU A 373 13.02 9.94 -6.05
C LEU A 373 13.75 10.10 -4.71
N LYS A 374 13.81 11.32 -4.18
CA LYS A 374 14.43 11.59 -2.88
C LYS A 374 13.50 11.19 -1.74
N MET A 375 13.61 9.94 -1.30
CA MET A 375 12.80 9.38 -0.21
C MET A 375 13.38 9.72 1.17
N ARG A 376 12.52 9.80 2.19
CA ARG A 376 12.95 10.05 3.59
C ARG A 376 12.24 9.10 4.56
N ILE A 377 12.99 8.46 5.48
CA ILE A 377 12.46 7.80 6.69
C ILE A 377 13.10 8.41 7.91
N GLY A 378 12.32 8.84 8.89
CA GLY A 378 12.85 9.37 10.17
C GLY A 378 13.80 10.56 9.99
N GLY A 379 13.72 11.30 8.88
CA GLY A 379 14.66 12.38 8.52
C GLY A 379 15.92 11.93 7.78
N MET A 380 16.16 10.62 7.62
CA MET A 380 17.26 10.07 6.84
C MET A 380 16.83 9.86 5.38
N SER A 381 17.69 10.28 4.44
CA SER A 381 17.51 10.00 3.02
C SER A 381 17.65 8.50 2.75
N ILE A 382 16.71 7.94 1.98
CA ILE A 382 16.78 6.58 1.44
C ILE A 382 17.10 6.72 -0.04
N ARG A 383 18.03 5.91 -0.51
CA ARG A 383 18.43 5.87 -1.92
C ARG A 383 17.69 4.75 -2.63
#